data_AF-A0A1Y6HPQ7-F1
#
_entry.id   AF-A0A1Y6HPQ7-F1
#
_cell.length_a   1.000
_cell.length_b   1.000
_cell.length_c   1.000
_cell.angle_alpha   90.00
_cell.angle_beta   90.00
_cell.angle_gamma   90.00
#
_symmetry.space_group_name_H-M   'P 1'
#
loop_
_entity.id
_entity.type
_entity.pdbx_description
1 polymer ?
#
loop_
_entity_poly.entity_id
_entity_poly.type
_entity_poly.pdbx_seq_one_letter_code
_entity_poly.pdbx_strand_id
1 'polypeptide(L)'
;MPWTALEQALSSRLPATQAGGGRPALPVRLIAGLLYLKHAYDLSDEAVCERWLENPYWQFFTGEVVFQTRLPCDASSLTRWRQRLGEAGMEELLAHTINAAHAMQAMDARGCRG
;
A
#
# COMPACT_ATOMS: atom_id res chain seq x y z
N MET A 1 -10.60 -0.13 -0.55
CA MET A 1 -9.68 0.88 -1.11
C MET A 1 -9.76 0.83 -2.63
N PRO A 2 -9.86 1.96 -3.35
CA PRO A 2 -9.91 2.02 -4.82
C PRO A 2 -8.50 1.80 -5.42
N TRP A 3 -8.00 0.57 -5.31
CA TRP A 3 -6.63 0.22 -5.68
C TRP A 3 -6.26 0.60 -7.12
N THR A 4 -7.15 0.40 -8.08
CA THR A 4 -6.91 0.76 -9.49
C THR A 4 -6.63 2.25 -9.67
N ALA A 5 -7.37 3.12 -8.99
CA ALA A 5 -7.17 4.57 -9.07
C ALA A 5 -5.84 4.99 -8.43
N LEU A 6 -5.48 4.36 -7.30
CA LEU A 6 -4.20 4.60 -6.63
C LEU A 6 -3.01 4.14 -7.48
N GLU A 7 -3.11 2.95 -8.09
CA GLU A 7 -2.09 2.43 -9.01
C GLU A 7 -1.90 3.37 -10.21
N GLN A 8 -2.97 3.89 -10.79
CA GLN A 8 -2.92 4.86 -11.87
C GLN A 8 -2.24 6.17 -11.44
N ALA A 9 -2.63 6.73 -10.29
CA ALA A 9 -2.04 7.97 -9.76
C ALA A 9 -0.54 7.84 -9.46
N LEU A 10 -0.12 6.68 -8.97
CA LEU A 10 1.28 6.42 -8.60
C LEU A 10 2.13 5.83 -9.74
N SER A 11 1.52 5.47 -10.87
CA SER A 11 2.19 4.78 -11.99
C SER A 11 3.37 5.54 -12.58
N SER A 12 3.35 6.87 -12.54
CA SER A 12 4.44 7.73 -13.05
C SER A 12 5.61 7.87 -12.08
N ARG A 13 5.40 7.56 -10.79
CA ARG A 13 6.38 7.75 -9.69
C ARG A 13 6.97 6.44 -9.18
N LEU A 14 6.27 5.33 -9.42
CA LEU A 14 6.71 3.99 -9.06
C LEU A 14 7.25 3.26 -10.29
N PRO A 15 8.33 2.47 -10.14
CA PRO A 15 8.83 1.67 -11.25
C PRO A 15 7.73 0.68 -11.69
N ALA A 16 7.47 0.61 -12.99
CA ALA A 16 6.61 -0.42 -13.55
C ALA A 16 7.11 -1.80 -13.10
N THR A 17 6.19 -2.71 -12.82
CA THR A 17 6.48 -4.14 -12.66
C THR A 17 7.00 -4.67 -14.00
N GLN A 18 8.30 -4.49 -14.29
CA GLN A 18 8.87 -4.91 -15.56
C GLN A 18 9.03 -6.44 -15.59
N ALA A 19 8.57 -7.03 -16.69
CA ALA A 19 8.74 -8.43 -17.07
C ALA A 19 10.13 -8.74 -17.68
N GLY A 20 11.13 -7.88 -17.48
CA GLY A 20 12.44 -7.98 -18.16
C GLY A 20 13.63 -7.79 -17.23
N GLY A 21 14.40 -8.86 -17.03
CA GLY A 21 15.85 -8.81 -16.74
C GLY A 21 16.29 -8.08 -15.47
N GLY A 22 15.66 -8.33 -14.32
CA GLY A 22 16.10 -7.81 -13.01
C GLY A 22 15.24 -8.38 -11.87
N ARG A 23 15.59 -8.08 -10.61
CA ARG A 23 14.70 -8.43 -9.47
C ARG A 23 13.37 -7.70 -9.71
N PRO A 24 12.23 -8.43 -9.82
CA PRO A 24 10.97 -7.82 -10.17
C PRO A 24 10.64 -6.67 -9.19
N ALA A 25 10.23 -5.52 -9.74
CA ALA A 25 9.77 -4.42 -8.94
C ALA A 25 8.58 -4.88 -8.08
N LEU A 26 8.56 -4.49 -6.81
CA LEU A 26 7.50 -4.91 -5.91
C LEU A 26 6.15 -4.30 -6.36
N PRO A 27 5.03 -5.04 -6.23
CA PRO A 27 3.73 -4.57 -6.69
C PRO A 27 3.35 -3.24 -6.02
N VAL A 28 2.83 -2.28 -6.78
CA VAL A 28 2.43 -0.95 -6.28
C VAL A 28 1.50 -1.08 -5.07
N ARG A 29 0.54 -2.01 -5.12
CA ARG A 29 -0.37 -2.31 -4.01
C ARG A 29 0.35 -2.72 -2.72
N LEU A 30 1.42 -3.52 -2.83
CA LEU A 30 2.22 -3.93 -1.68
C LEU A 30 2.93 -2.72 -1.06
N ILE A 31 3.58 -1.91 -1.89
CA ILE A 31 4.27 -0.69 -1.47
C ILE A 31 3.32 0.25 -0.74
N ALA A 32 2.23 0.60 -1.41
CA ALA A 32 1.28 1.57 -0.92
C ALA A 32 0.57 1.08 0.34
N GLY A 33 0.22 -0.22 0.38
CA GLY A 33 -0.39 -0.82 1.56
C GLY A 33 0.55 -0.83 2.77
N LEU A 34 1.84 -1.14 2.59
CA LEU A 34 2.81 -1.09 3.70
C LEU A 34 3.03 0.33 4.21
N LEU A 35 3.16 1.33 3.32
CA LEU A 35 3.29 2.73 3.73
C LEU A 35 2.05 3.23 4.47
N TYR A 36 0.86 2.84 4.00
CA TYR A 36 -0.39 3.13 4.70
C TYR A 36 -0.44 2.48 6.09
N LEU A 37 -0.20 1.18 6.19
CA LEU A 37 -0.24 0.45 7.47
C LEU A 37 0.80 1.00 8.45
N LYS A 38 1.99 1.32 7.96
CA LYS A 38 3.03 1.99 8.74
C LYS A 38 2.52 3.30 9.34
N HIS A 39 1.88 4.16 8.54
CA HIS A 39 1.37 5.45 9.00
C HIS A 39 0.16 5.29 9.93
N ALA A 40 -0.80 4.43 9.59
CA ALA A 40 -2.04 4.23 10.34
C ALA A 40 -1.81 3.63 11.73
N TYR A 41 -0.75 2.84 11.91
CA TYR A 41 -0.40 2.19 13.18
C TYR A 41 0.88 2.77 13.83
N ASP A 42 1.41 3.88 13.29
CA ASP A 42 2.63 4.54 13.76
C ASP A 42 3.82 3.59 13.98
N LEU A 43 4.14 2.80 12.94
CA LEU A 43 5.18 1.77 12.98
C LEU A 43 6.50 2.24 12.34
N SER A 44 7.60 1.59 12.72
CA SER A 44 8.86 1.66 11.97
C SER A 44 8.78 0.85 10.67
N ASP A 45 9.76 1.02 9.78
CA ASP A 45 9.86 0.26 8.53
C ASP A 45 10.04 -1.25 8.80
N GLU A 46 10.75 -1.61 9.86
CA GLU A 46 10.97 -2.99 10.30
C GLU A 46 9.69 -3.58 10.90
N ALA A 47 9.07 -2.85 11.85
CA ALA A 47 7.89 -3.31 12.56
C ALA A 47 6.70 -3.54 11.63
N VAL A 48 6.53 -2.73 10.57
CA VAL A 48 5.47 -2.97 9.58
C VAL A 48 5.72 -4.24 8.76
N CYS A 49 6.97 -4.52 8.40
CA CYS A 49 7.33 -5.74 7.66
C CYS A 49 7.14 -7.00 8.51
N GLU A 50 7.53 -6.96 9.79
CA GLU A 50 7.35 -8.07 10.73
C GLU A 50 5.88 -8.33 11.02
N ARG A 51 5.10 -7.29 11.33
CA ARG A 51 3.68 -7.44 11.62
C ARG A 51 2.87 -7.86 10.39
N TRP A 52 3.32 -7.49 9.19
CA TRP A 52 2.75 -8.00 7.94
C TRP A 52 2.93 -9.51 7.79
N LEU A 53 4.10 -10.04 8.18
CA LEU A 53 4.38 -11.48 8.12
C LEU A 53 3.44 -12.29 9.01
N GLU A 54 3.12 -11.76 10.19
CA GLU A 54 2.27 -12.42 11.18
C GLU A 54 0.77 -12.23 10.94
N ASN A 55 0.38 -11.34 10.02
CA ASN A 55 -1.02 -10.94 9.85
C ASN A 55 -1.56 -11.23 8.44
N PRO A 56 -2.32 -12.34 8.26
CA PRO A 56 -2.94 -12.68 6.98
C PRO A 56 -3.84 -11.58 6.39
N TYR A 57 -4.50 -10.77 7.24
CA TYR A 57 -5.32 -9.66 6.76
C TYR A 57 -4.48 -8.56 6.13
N TRP A 58 -3.27 -8.32 6.65
CA TRP A 58 -2.36 -7.33 6.08
C TRP A 58 -1.78 -7.81 4.75
N GLN A 59 -1.43 -9.09 4.67
CA GLN A 59 -1.00 -9.73 3.42
C GLN A 59 -2.09 -9.62 2.34
N PHE A 60 -3.33 -9.99 2.68
CA PHE A 60 -4.47 -9.86 1.79
C PHE A 60 -4.74 -8.41 1.38
N PHE A 61 -4.67 -7.48 2.33
CA PHE A 61 -4.84 -6.05 2.08
C PHE A 61 -3.83 -5.55 1.04
N THR A 62 -2.56 -5.95 1.17
CA THR A 62 -1.47 -5.61 0.23
C THR A 62 -1.49 -6.38 -1.10
N GLY A 63 -2.41 -7.33 -1.30
CA GLY A 63 -2.61 -8.01 -2.57
C GLY A 63 -2.16 -9.47 -2.64
N GLU A 64 -1.73 -10.05 -1.53
CA GLU A 64 -1.45 -11.49 -1.48
C GLU A 64 -2.75 -12.31 -1.53
N VAL A 65 -2.71 -13.38 -2.32
CA VAL A 65 -3.82 -14.35 -2.44
C VAL A 65 -3.48 -15.69 -1.77
N VAL A 66 -2.23 -15.86 -1.35
CA VAL A 66 -1.73 -17.01 -0.60
C VAL A 66 -0.96 -16.46 0.60
N PHE A 67 -1.06 -17.15 1.74
CA PHE A 67 -0.34 -16.75 2.95
C PHE A 67 1.18 -16.88 2.73
N GLN A 68 1.88 -15.78 2.97
CA GLN A 68 3.33 -15.67 2.84
C GLN A 68 4.01 -15.89 4.18
N THR A 69 5.11 -16.64 4.17
CA THR A 69 5.91 -16.98 5.36
C THR A 69 7.29 -16.32 5.35
N ARG A 70 7.51 -15.35 4.46
CA ARG A 70 8.73 -14.54 4.38
C ARG A 70 8.36 -13.06 4.32
N LEU A 71 9.28 -12.22 4.79
CA LEU A 71 9.10 -10.76 4.73
C LEU A 71 8.84 -10.30 3.29
N PRO A 72 7.98 -9.27 3.12
CA PRO A 72 7.59 -8.79 1.78
C PRO A 72 8.75 -8.08 1.08
N CYS A 73 9.60 -7.39 1.86
CA CYS A 73 10.78 -6.70 1.41
C CYS A 73 11.75 -6.43 2.56
N ASP A 74 12.95 -5.98 2.22
CA ASP A 74 13.86 -5.40 3.20
C ASP A 74 13.32 -4.04 3.67
N ALA A 75 13.35 -3.75 4.97
CA ALA A 75 12.82 -2.52 5.57
C ALA A 75 13.38 -1.25 4.91
N SER A 76 14.67 -1.24 4.52
CA SER A 76 15.28 -0.10 3.81
C SER A 76 14.64 0.19 2.46
N SER A 77 13.89 -0.75 1.88
CA SER A 77 13.10 -0.54 0.67
C SER A 77 11.99 0.48 0.87
N LEU A 78 11.34 0.48 2.03
CA LEU A 78 10.29 1.44 2.37
C LEU A 78 10.84 2.86 2.43
N THR A 79 11.99 3.05 3.08
CA THR A 79 12.69 4.33 3.08
C THR A 79 13.07 4.79 1.67
N ARG A 80 13.64 3.92 0.82
CA ARG A 80 13.95 4.26 -0.58
C ARG A 80 12.71 4.63 -1.40
N TRP A 81 11.56 4.02 -1.12
CA TRP A 81 10.31 4.33 -1.82
C TRP A 81 9.69 5.64 -1.38
N ARG A 82 9.70 5.91 -0.08
CA ARG A 82 9.29 7.21 0.45
C ARG A 82 10.12 8.35 -0.16
N GLN A 83 11.43 8.18 -0.23
CA GLN A 83 12.31 9.16 -0.90
C GLN A 83 11.98 9.36 -2.37
N ARG A 84 11.59 8.30 -3.09
CA ARG A 84 11.25 8.36 -4.51
C ARG A 84 9.88 8.98 -4.78
N LEU A 85 8.91 8.69 -3.92
CA LEU A 85 7.59 9.34 -3.96
C LEU A 85 7.70 10.83 -3.61
N GLY A 86 8.63 11.18 -2.73
CA GLY A 86 8.75 12.51 -2.14
C GLY A 86 7.52 12.86 -1.29
N GLU A 87 7.54 14.04 -0.67
CA GLU A 87 6.43 14.51 0.17
C GLU A 87 5.11 14.57 -0.61
N ALA A 88 5.14 15.13 -1.83
CA ALA A 88 3.94 15.25 -2.67
C ALA A 88 3.30 13.89 -3.02
N GLY A 89 4.11 12.87 -3.32
CA GLY A 89 3.59 11.52 -3.61
C GLY A 89 3.08 10.81 -2.34
N MET A 90 3.67 11.11 -1.18
CA MET A 90 3.24 10.57 0.10
C MET A 90 1.91 11.20 0.54
N GLU A 91 1.75 12.52 0.39
CA GLU A 91 0.49 13.23 0.62
C GLU A 91 -0.61 12.73 -0.32
N GLU A 92 -0.32 12.52 -1.60
CA GLU A 92 -1.28 11.98 -2.57
C GLU A 92 -1.77 10.58 -2.15
N LEU A 93 -0.88 9.70 -1.70
CA LEU A 93 -1.23 8.38 -1.18
C LEU A 93 -2.13 8.46 0.07
N LEU A 94 -1.82 9.36 1.00
CA LEU A 94 -2.64 9.58 2.20
C LEU A 94 -4.00 10.18 1.85
N ALA A 95 -4.04 11.18 0.98
CA ALA A 95 -5.26 11.81 0.50
C ALA A 95 -6.18 10.82 -0.22
N HIS A 96 -5.63 9.96 -1.08
CA HIS A 96 -6.41 8.88 -1.71
C HIS A 96 -6.98 7.91 -0.68
N THR A 97 -6.26 7.63 0.39
CA THR A 97 -6.75 6.74 1.44
C THR A 97 -7.87 7.37 2.27
N ILE A 98 -7.77 8.66 2.59
CA ILE A 98 -8.83 9.44 3.26
C ILE A 98 -10.07 9.51 2.37
N ASN A 99 -9.91 9.83 1.09
CA ASN A 99 -11.00 9.90 0.13
C ASN A 99 -11.69 8.54 -0.06
N ALA A 100 -10.93 7.45 -0.05
CA ALA A 100 -11.47 6.10 -0.05
C ALA A 100 -12.33 5.79 1.18
N ALA A 101 -11.88 6.22 2.37
CA ALA A 101 -12.63 6.06 3.61
C ALA A 101 -13.95 6.85 3.57
N HIS A 102 -13.92 8.11 3.11
CA HIS A 102 -15.12 8.93 2.95
C HIS A 102 -16.10 8.32 1.93
N ALA A 103 -15.61 7.80 0.80
CA ALA A 103 -16.45 7.15 -0.20
C ALA A 103 -17.14 5.89 0.36
N MET A 104 -16.44 5.09 1.16
CA MET A 104 -17.00 3.93 1.85
C MET A 104 -18.09 4.33 2.85
N GLN A 105 -17.86 5.36 3.68
CA GLN A 105 -18.87 5.89 4.60
C GLN A 105 -20.10 6.44 3.86
N ALA A 106 -19.90 7.11 2.73
CA ALA A 106 -20.98 7.62 1.90
C ALA A 106 -21.78 6.51 1.20
N MET A 107 -21.19 5.35 0.94
CA MET A 107 -21.93 4.16 0.46
C MET A 107 -22.76 3.52 1.58
N ASP A 108 -22.21 3.42 2.78
CA ASP A 108 -22.90 2.87 3.96
C ASP A 108 -24.13 3.74 4.35
N ALA A 109 -23.97 5.06 4.33
CA ALA A 109 -25.06 6.01 4.58
C ALA A 109 -26.19 5.97 3.54
N ARG A 110 -25.93 5.47 2.32
CA ARG A 110 -26.95 5.27 1.27
C ARG A 110 -27.64 3.92 1.36
N GLY A 111 -27.04 2.92 2.01
CA GLY A 111 -27.61 1.59 2.21
C GLY A 111 -28.67 1.52 3.32
N CYS A 112 -28.65 2.45 4.29
CA CYS A 112 -29.61 2.51 5.40
C CYS A 112 -30.92 3.27 5.09
N ARG A 113 -31.23 3.54 3.81
CA ARG A 113 -32.53 4.14 3.38
C ARG A 113 -33.45 3.13 2.68
N GLY A 114 -33.39 1.86 3.08
CA GLY A 114 -34.27 0.78 2.62
C GLY A 114 -35.27 0.38 3.70
#